data_AF-A0AAW2Q6X3-F1
#
_entry.id   AF-A0AAW2Q6X3-F1
#
_cell.length_a   1.000
_cell.length_b   1.000
_cell.length_c   1.000
_cell.angle_alpha   90.00
_cell.angle_beta   90.00
_cell.angle_gamma   90.00
#
_symmetry.space_group_name_H-M   'P 1'
#
loop_
_entity.id
_entity.type
_entity.pdbx_description
1 polymer ?
#
loop_
_entity_poly.entity_id
_entity_poly.type
_entity_poly.pdbx_seq_one_letter_code
_entity_poly.pdbx_strand_id
1 'polypeptide(L)'
;MLQVFMLVTFCLCLQLTCAIDSLRVSQSIRDSEVLVSNGQNFKLGFFSPVNSNQRYVGIMFNIPVPTVIWIANRDRPLNDSTGKVEMSEDGNLVILDGQERCYGHL
;
A
#
# COMPACT_ATOMS: atom_id res chain seq x y z
N MET A 1 -24.16 -18.87 -21.52
CA MET A 1 -23.41 -17.83 -22.27
C MET A 1 -22.98 -16.68 -21.36
N LEU A 2 -23.88 -15.89 -20.75
CA LEU A 2 -23.48 -14.80 -19.82
C LEU A 2 -22.70 -15.26 -18.58
N GLN A 3 -23.09 -16.39 -17.97
CA GLN A 3 -22.46 -16.86 -16.74
C GLN A 3 -20.99 -17.30 -16.96
N VAL A 4 -20.70 -17.86 -18.13
CA VAL A 4 -19.33 -18.22 -18.54
C VAL A 4 -18.51 -16.97 -18.79
N PHE A 5 -19.10 -15.94 -19.41
CA PHE A 5 -18.44 -14.65 -19.62
C PHE A 5 -18.10 -13.95 -18.29
N MET A 6 -19.04 -13.91 -17.34
CA MET A 6 -18.78 -13.34 -16.00
C MET A 6 -17.68 -14.10 -15.26
N LEU A 7 -17.66 -15.44 -15.36
CA LEU A 7 -16.62 -16.27 -14.75
C LEU A 7 -15.25 -16.04 -15.39
N VAL A 8 -15.19 -15.95 -16.73
CA VAL A 8 -13.95 -15.68 -17.47
C VAL A 8 -13.40 -14.29 -17.13
N THR A 9 -14.26 -13.26 -17.10
CA THR A 9 -13.88 -11.89 -16.71
C THR A 9 -13.39 -11.84 -15.26
N PHE A 10 -14.07 -12.53 -14.33
CA PHE A 10 -13.64 -12.62 -12.94
C PHE A 10 -12.27 -13.32 -12.79
N CYS A 11 -12.05 -14.41 -13.51
CA CYS A 11 -10.75 -15.11 -13.54
C CYS A 11 -9.63 -14.24 -14.13
N LEU A 12 -9.90 -13.48 -15.20
CA LEU A 12 -8.96 -12.53 -15.79
C LEU A 12 -8.63 -11.37 -14.82
N CYS A 13 -9.60 -10.88 -14.06
CA CYS A 13 -9.38 -9.86 -13.03
C CYS A 13 -8.52 -10.36 -11.87
N LEU A 14 -8.66 -11.63 -11.45
CA LEU A 14 -7.83 -12.23 -10.40
C LEU A 14 -6.35 -12.34 -10.81
N GLN A 15 -6.06 -12.57 -12.10
CA GLN A 15 -4.70 -12.70 -12.63
C GLN A 15 -3.93 -11.38 -12.74
N LEU A 16 -4.59 -10.23 -12.57
CA LEU A 16 -3.97 -8.90 -12.73
C LEU A 16 -3.32 -8.34 -11.46
N THR A 17 -3.36 -9.06 -10.34
CA THR A 17 -2.76 -8.60 -9.07
C THR A 17 -1.30 -9.06 -8.94
N CYS A 18 -0.41 -8.51 -9.76
CA CYS A 18 1.03 -8.66 -9.51
C CYS A 18 1.43 -7.70 -8.38
N ALA A 19 1.71 -8.24 -7.20
CA ALA A 19 2.35 -7.48 -6.15
C ALA A 19 3.79 -7.14 -6.59
N ILE A 20 4.14 -5.87 -6.51
CA ILE A 20 5.47 -5.37 -6.85
C ILE A 20 6.34 -5.50 -5.59
N ASP A 21 7.61 -5.91 -5.74
CA ASP A 21 8.53 -6.10 -4.61
C ASP A 21 9.56 -4.97 -4.47
N SER A 22 9.61 -4.06 -5.45
CA SER A 22 10.57 -2.97 -5.55
C SER A 22 9.91 -1.67 -6.04
N LEU A 23 10.28 -0.54 -5.44
CA LEU A 23 9.83 0.79 -5.86
C LEU A 23 11.01 1.54 -6.48
N ARG A 24 10.84 2.04 -7.70
CA ARG A 24 11.86 2.87 -8.37
C ARG A 24 11.61 4.35 -8.08
N VAL A 25 12.63 5.18 -8.32
CA VAL A 25 12.50 6.65 -8.28
C VAL A 25 11.32 7.11 -9.14
N SER A 26 10.56 8.06 -8.61
CA SER A 26 9.32 8.59 -9.22
C SER A 26 8.18 7.58 -9.37
N GLN A 27 8.31 6.39 -8.79
CA GLN A 27 7.17 5.49 -8.60
C GLN A 27 6.57 5.71 -7.22
N SER A 28 5.26 5.50 -7.16
CA SER A 28 4.49 5.61 -5.94
C SER A 28 3.59 4.41 -5.75
N ILE A 29 3.34 4.03 -4.50
CA ILE A 29 2.21 3.17 -4.13
C ILE A 29 1.11 4.02 -3.51
N ARG A 30 -0.12 3.79 -3.96
CA ARG A 30 -1.33 4.43 -3.44
C ARG A 30 -1.94 3.59 -2.32
N ASP A 31 -2.94 4.16 -1.65
CA ASP A 31 -3.63 3.56 -0.52
C ASP A 31 -4.13 2.11 -0.74
N SER A 32 -4.59 1.80 -1.95
CA SER A 32 -5.09 0.47 -2.33
C SER A 32 -4.00 -0.52 -2.76
N GLU A 33 -2.75 -0.08 -2.83
CA GLU A 33 -1.62 -0.86 -3.35
C GLU A 33 -0.70 -1.29 -2.21
N VAL A 34 0.01 -2.40 -2.43
CA VAL A 34 0.98 -2.93 -1.48
C VAL A 34 2.23 -3.39 -2.21
N LEU A 35 3.37 -3.21 -1.57
CA LEU A 35 4.59 -3.91 -1.94
C LEU A 35 4.66 -5.20 -1.16
N VAL A 36 4.91 -6.33 -1.83
CA VAL A 36 5.07 -7.62 -1.17
C VAL A 36 6.51 -8.07 -1.36
N SER A 37 7.17 -8.40 -0.25
CA SER A 37 8.54 -8.93 -0.29
C SER A 37 8.62 -10.17 -1.20
N ASN A 38 9.76 -10.40 -1.86
CA ASN A 38 9.97 -11.56 -2.73
C ASN A 38 9.65 -12.91 -2.05
N GLY A 39 9.91 -13.03 -0.74
CA GLY A 39 9.57 -14.23 0.04
C GLY A 39 8.10 -14.32 0.48
N GLN A 40 7.25 -13.37 0.08
CA GLN A 40 5.84 -13.25 0.45
C GLN A 40 5.54 -13.24 1.95
N ASN A 41 6.55 -12.96 2.78
CA ASN A 41 6.41 -12.97 4.25
C ASN A 41 5.96 -11.61 4.78
N PHE A 42 6.33 -10.54 4.10
CA PHE A 42 6.05 -9.17 4.50
C PHE A 42 5.37 -8.39 3.38
N LYS A 43 4.56 -7.41 3.79
CA LYS A 43 4.02 -6.40 2.89
C LYS A 43 4.18 -5.01 3.49
N LEU A 44 4.42 -4.03 2.63
CA LEU A 44 4.41 -2.61 2.95
C LEU A 44 3.19 -1.97 2.28
N GLY A 45 2.45 -1.15 3.02
CA GLY A 45 1.30 -0.43 2.48
C GLY A 45 0.52 0.34 3.54
N PHE A 46 -0.62 0.85 3.13
CA PHE A 46 -1.49 1.65 3.98
C PHE A 46 -2.46 0.77 4.80
N PHE A 47 -2.71 1.15 6.04
CA PHE A 47 -3.69 0.51 6.91
C PHE A 47 -4.35 1.50 7.87
N SER A 48 -5.44 1.06 8.48
CA SER A 48 -6.15 1.77 9.55
C SER A 48 -6.25 0.89 10.79
N PRO A 49 -5.94 1.40 11.98
CA PRO A 49 -6.27 0.75 13.24
C PRO A 49 -7.78 0.51 13.35
N VAL A 50 -8.17 -0.50 14.14
CA VAL A 50 -9.58 -0.79 14.42
C VAL A 50 -10.26 0.46 14.99
N ASN A 51 -11.43 0.81 14.46
CA ASN A 51 -12.22 1.98 14.86
C ASN A 51 -11.55 3.35 14.63
N SER A 52 -10.58 3.45 13.71
CA SER A 52 -9.99 4.73 13.31
C SER A 52 -10.02 4.91 11.80
N ASN A 53 -10.30 6.13 11.35
CA ASN A 53 -10.17 6.51 9.94
C ASN A 53 -8.77 7.04 9.60
N GLN A 54 -7.89 7.12 10.59
CA GLN A 54 -6.50 7.51 10.38
C GLN A 54 -5.78 6.48 9.52
N ARG A 55 -5.01 6.96 8.54
CA ARG A 55 -4.20 6.12 7.66
C ARG A 55 -2.74 6.19 8.03
N TYR A 56 -2.15 5.00 8.13
CA TYR A 56 -0.76 4.78 8.45
C TYR A 56 -0.10 3.95 7.37
N VAL A 57 1.18 4.22 7.13
CA VAL A 57 2.05 3.38 6.32
C VAL A 57 2.83 2.47 7.26
N GLY A 58 2.86 1.18 6.97
CA GLY A 58 3.58 0.23 7.80
C GLY A 58 4.04 -1.01 7.07
N ILE A 59 4.91 -1.75 7.73
CA ILE A 59 5.31 -3.09 7.33
C ILE A 59 4.54 -4.08 8.19
N MET A 60 4.00 -5.11 7.55
CA MET A 60 3.16 -6.12 8.16
C MET A 60 3.57 -7.52 7.73
N PHE A 61 3.22 -8.53 8.53
CA PHE A 61 3.19 -9.89 8.03
C PHE A 61 2.12 -10.05 6.93
N ASN A 62 2.47 -10.78 5.88
CA ASN A 62 1.56 -11.12 4.79
C ASN A 62 0.79 -12.41 5.12
N ILE A 63 0.00 -12.35 6.20
CA ILE A 63 -0.87 -13.43 6.68
C ILE A 63 -2.30 -12.89 6.82
N PRO A 64 -3.33 -13.75 6.94
CA PRO A 64 -4.73 -13.31 7.03
C PRO A 64 -5.02 -12.37 8.21
N VAL A 65 -4.25 -12.48 9.29
CA VAL A 65 -4.36 -11.60 10.45
C VAL A 65 -3.36 -10.45 10.30
N PRO A 66 -3.83 -9.21 10.04
CA PRO A 66 -2.96 -8.07 9.83
C PRO A 66 -2.16 -7.77 11.10
N THR A 67 -0.88 -8.15 11.08
CA THR A 67 0.04 -7.94 12.20
C THR A 67 1.10 -6.94 11.76
N VAL A 68 0.98 -5.71 12.25
CA VAL A 68 1.87 -4.60 11.93
C VAL A 68 3.12 -4.70 12.81
N ILE A 69 4.30 -4.71 12.19
CA ILE A 69 5.59 -4.81 12.89
C ILE A 69 6.35 -3.48 12.91
N TRP A 70 6.02 -2.56 12.01
CA TRP A 70 6.62 -1.24 11.96
C TRP A 70 5.65 -0.22 11.32
N ILE A 71 5.71 1.04 11.77
CA ILE A 71 4.82 2.13 11.33
C ILE A 71 5.68 3.36 11.05
N ALA A 72 5.60 3.89 9.82
CA ALA A 72 6.39 5.02 9.36
C ALA A 72 5.93 6.36 9.94
N ASN A 73 4.65 6.68 9.73
CA ASN A 73 4.05 7.96 10.11
C ASN A 73 3.28 7.85 11.44
N ARG A 74 3.89 7.20 12.45
CA ARG A 74 3.25 6.93 13.75
C ARG A 74 2.75 8.20 14.44
N ASP A 75 3.52 9.28 14.38
CA ASP A 75 3.21 10.52 15.09
C ASP A 75 2.30 11.45 14.28
N ARG A 76 2.16 11.21 12.97
CA ARG A 76 1.43 12.06 12.04
C ARG A 76 0.65 11.23 11.01
N PRO A 77 -0.46 10.61 11.41
CA PRO A 77 -1.33 9.89 10.48
C PRO A 77 -1.93 10.80 9.41
N LEU A 78 -2.31 10.23 8.27
CA LEU A 78 -3.19 10.89 7.32
C LEU A 78 -4.65 10.79 7.78
N ASN A 79 -5.47 11.73 7.32
CA ASN A 79 -6.89 11.81 7.68
C ASN A 79 -7.82 11.12 6.66
N ASP A 80 -7.29 10.67 5.53
CA ASP A 80 -8.04 10.04 4.46
C ASP A 80 -7.17 9.04 3.67
N SER A 81 -7.77 8.35 2.71
CA SER A 81 -7.15 7.35 1.83
C SER A 81 -6.60 7.93 0.53
N THR A 82 -6.27 9.23 0.49
CA THR A 82 -5.68 9.88 -0.70
C THR A 82 -4.17 9.74 -0.77
N GLY A 83 -3.57 9.18 0.27
CA GLY A 83 -2.12 9.12 0.43
C GLY A 83 -1.40 8.27 -0.60
N LYS A 84 -0.13 8.63 -0.81
CA LYS A 84 0.84 7.84 -1.56
C LYS A 84 2.17 7.75 -0.82
N VAL A 85 2.88 6.64 -0.98
CA VAL A 85 4.29 6.53 -0.64
C VAL A 85 5.07 6.60 -1.94
N GLU A 86 6.00 7.53 -2.04
CA GLU A 86 6.75 7.82 -3.26
C GLU A 86 8.25 7.75 -2.98
N MET A 87 9.00 7.18 -3.93
CA MET A 87 10.46 7.31 -3.94
C MET A 87 10.81 8.65 -4.58
N SER A 88 11.19 9.64 -3.78
CA SER A 88 11.55 10.97 -4.27
C SER A 88 12.84 10.96 -5.10
N GLU A 89 13.09 12.03 -5.84
CA GLU A 89 14.23 12.14 -6.75
C GLU A 89 15.60 12.04 -6.05
N ASP A 90 15.65 12.43 -4.77
CA ASP A 90 16.83 12.31 -3.91
C ASP A 90 17.03 10.89 -3.33
N GLY A 91 16.14 9.96 -3.68
CA GLY A 91 16.20 8.56 -3.26
C GLY A 91 15.63 8.28 -1.87
N ASN A 92 14.97 9.25 -1.24
CA ASN A 92 14.26 9.05 0.01
C ASN A 92 12.84 8.53 -0.25
N LEU A 93 12.27 7.79 0.70
CA LEU A 93 10.87 7.41 0.66
C LEU A 93 10.06 8.46 1.42
N VAL A 94 9.03 9.02 0.78
CA VAL A 94 8.19 10.08 1.36
C VAL A 94 6.72 9.65 1.38
N ILE A 95 6.02 10.07 2.43
CA ILE A 95 4.59 9.83 2.59
C ILE A 95 3.85 11.13 2.36
N LEU A 96 3.01 11.18 1.33
CA LEU A 96 2.31 12.39 0.88
C LEU A 96 0.79 12.18 0.95
N ASP A 97 0.03 13.23 1.27
CA ASP A 97 -1.43 13.26 1.07
C ASP A 97 -1.80 13.63 -0.38
N GLY A 98 -3.10 13.60 -0.71
CA GLY A 98 -3.60 13.99 -2.04
C GLY A 98 -3.37 15.46 -2.42
N GLN A 99 -2.82 16.28 -1.52
CA GLN A 99 -2.41 17.67 -1.76
C GLN A 99 -0.88 17.82 -1.70
N GLU A 100 -0.13 16.72 -1.82
CA GLU A 100 1.34 16.66 -1.81
C GLU A 100 1.98 17.18 -0.50
N ARG A 101 1.24 17.17 0.62
CA ARG A 101 1.83 17.51 1.93
C ARG A 101 2.55 16.30 2.49
N CYS A 102 3.75 16.52 3.03
CA CYS A 102 4.53 15.46 3.66
C CYS A 102 4.07 15.12 5.09
N TYR A 103 3.93 13.81 5.35
CA TYR A 103 3.57 13.19 6.64
C TYR A 103 4.67 12.29 7.20
N GLY A 104 5.77 12.07 6.47
CA GLY A 104 6.91 11.29 6.94
C GLY A 104 7.96 11.06 5.86
N HIS A 105 9.18 10.81 6.32
CA HIS A 105 10.32 10.35 5.53
C HIS A 105 10.78 9.00 6.08
N LEU A 106 11.25 8.12 5.20
CA LEU A 106 11.71 6.76 5.46
C LEU A 106 13.17 6.60 5.02
#